data_AF-A0A5J4KGJ3-F1
#
_entry.id   AF-A0A5J4KGJ3-F1
#
_cell.length_a   1.000
_cell.length_b   1.000
_cell.length_c   1.000
_cell.angle_alpha   90.00
_cell.angle_beta   90.00
_cell.angle_gamma   90.00
#
_symmetry.space_group_name_H-M   'P 1'
#
loop_
_entity.id
_entity.type
_entity.pdbx_description
1 polymer ?
#
loop_
_entity_poly.entity_id
_entity_poly.type
_entity_poly.pdbx_seq_one_letter_code
_entity_poly.pdbx_strand_id
1 'polypeptide(L)'
;MHHLLTTGQEGAHRRSIRLLDLSAALAQQGRLEEAIHWGMEALKSLEQTRSPRVLQRAIAVEHLLQPWRGESLLTPFTEHLAQLKASLSRGLPVSVAERRAE
;
A
#
# COMPACT_ATOMS: atom_id res chain seq x y z
N MET A 1 -5.32 21.83 -21.92
CA MET A 1 -4.36 20.70 -21.98
C MET A 1 -4.36 19.94 -20.64
N HIS A 2 -5.35 19.08 -20.35
CA HIS A 2 -5.47 18.35 -19.06
C HIS A 2 -5.64 16.82 -19.21
N HIS A 3 -5.10 16.20 -20.27
CA HIS A 3 -5.34 14.75 -20.55
C HIS A 3 -4.11 13.82 -20.40
N LEU A 4 -2.94 14.33 -20.00
CA LEU A 4 -1.71 13.51 -19.94
C LEU A 4 -1.39 12.89 -18.58
N LEU A 5 -2.02 13.34 -17.49
CA LEU A 5 -1.77 12.82 -16.14
C LEU A 5 -2.58 11.55 -15.81
N THR A 6 -3.72 11.36 -16.48
CA THR A 6 -4.67 10.27 -16.21
C THR A 6 -4.14 8.90 -16.65
N THR A 7 -3.46 8.81 -17.79
CA THR A 7 -2.92 7.53 -18.31
C THR A 7 -1.78 6.97 -17.46
N GLY A 8 -0.92 7.83 -16.92
CA GLY A 8 0.17 7.41 -16.03
C GLY A 8 -0.33 6.93 -14.67
N GLN A 9 -1.26 7.65 -14.05
CA GLN A 9 -1.83 7.27 -12.75
C GLN A 9 -2.73 6.02 -12.83
N GLU A 10 -3.50 5.86 -13.90
CA GLU A 10 -4.27 4.62 -14.14
C GLU A 10 -3.35 3.43 -14.39
N GLY A 11 -2.24 3.64 -15.11
CA GLY A 11 -1.20 2.62 -15.31
C GLY A 11 -0.56 2.17 -14.00
N ALA A 12 -0.15 3.13 -13.16
CA ALA A 12 0.41 2.86 -11.83
C ALA A 12 -0.60 2.14 -10.93
N HIS A 13 -1.86 2.57 -10.94
CA HIS A 13 -2.94 1.95 -10.16
C HIS A 13 -3.15 0.48 -10.54
N ARG A 14 -3.32 0.20 -11.85
CA ARG A 14 -3.50 -1.18 -12.34
C ARG A 14 -2.27 -2.05 -12.09
N ARG A 15 -1.08 -1.45 -12.12
CA ARG A 15 0.17 -2.15 -11.80
C ARG A 15 0.23 -2.53 -10.32
N SER A 16 -0.03 -1.60 -9.41
CA SER A 16 -0.06 -1.89 -7.97
C SER A 16 -1.05 -2.99 -7.61
N ILE A 17 -2.25 -2.97 -8.21
CA ILE A 17 -3.25 -4.03 -7.98
C ILE A 17 -2.69 -5.39 -8.37
N ARG A 18 -2.17 -5.53 -9.59
CA ARG A 18 -1.63 -6.81 -10.07
C ARG A 18 -0.46 -7.31 -9.22
N LEU A 19 0.41 -6.42 -8.78
CA LEU A 19 1.55 -6.77 -7.92
C LEU A 19 1.09 -7.22 -6.52
N LEU A 20 0.06 -6.59 -5.95
CA LEU A 20 -0.52 -7.02 -4.67
C LEU A 20 -1.26 -8.36 -4.80
N ASP A 21 -1.99 -8.56 -5.88
CA ASP A 21 -2.68 -9.83 -6.13
C ASP A 21 -1.65 -10.98 -6.31
N LEU A 22 -0.52 -10.72 -6.99
CA LEU A 22 0.60 -11.67 -7.10
C LEU A 22 1.25 -11.93 -5.73
N SER A 23 1.53 -10.89 -4.95
CA SER A 23 2.07 -11.00 -3.60
C SER A 23 1.18 -11.88 -2.70
N ALA A 24 -0.13 -11.68 -2.75
CA ALA A 24 -1.10 -12.50 -2.02
C ALA A 24 -1.05 -13.97 -2.44
N ALA A 25 -1.01 -14.25 -3.75
CA ALA A 25 -0.93 -15.63 -4.26
C ALA A 25 0.37 -16.34 -3.83
N LEU A 26 1.50 -15.62 -3.83
CA LEU A 26 2.79 -16.15 -3.39
C LEU A 26 2.82 -16.40 -1.87
N ALA A 27 2.24 -15.51 -1.08
CA ALA A 27 2.10 -15.69 0.37
C ALA A 27 1.29 -16.95 0.70
N GLN A 28 0.19 -17.19 -0.02
CA GLN A 28 -0.63 -18.40 0.15
C GLN A 28 0.12 -19.69 -0.25
N GLN A 29 1.08 -19.59 -1.16
CA GLN A 29 1.96 -20.71 -1.56
C GLN A 29 3.15 -20.89 -0.61
N GLY A 30 3.29 -20.06 0.44
CA GLY A 30 4.45 -20.08 1.35
C GLY A 30 5.74 -19.51 0.75
N ARG A 31 5.68 -18.88 -0.43
CA ARG A 31 6.82 -18.26 -1.12
C ARG A 31 7.06 -16.85 -0.58
N LEU A 32 7.49 -16.79 0.68
CA LEU A 32 7.49 -15.56 1.48
C LEU A 32 8.38 -14.44 0.92
N GLU A 33 9.61 -14.75 0.52
CA GLU A 33 10.54 -13.75 -0.02
C GLU A 33 9.99 -13.07 -1.28
N GLU A 34 9.42 -13.86 -2.20
CA GLU A 34 8.85 -13.34 -3.43
C GLU A 34 7.56 -12.56 -3.16
N ALA A 35 6.73 -13.03 -2.23
CA ALA A 35 5.54 -12.31 -1.81
C ALA A 35 5.91 -10.90 -1.31
N ILE A 36 6.95 -10.77 -0.49
CA ILE A 36 7.43 -9.50 0.04
C ILE A 36 8.04 -8.64 -1.05
N HIS A 37 8.87 -9.23 -1.93
CA HIS A 37 9.48 -8.50 -3.04
C HIS A 37 8.41 -7.82 -3.91
N TRP A 38 7.41 -8.58 -4.37
CA TRP A 38 6.34 -8.02 -5.19
C TRP A 38 5.40 -7.09 -4.43
N GLY A 39 5.18 -7.36 -3.13
CA GLY A 39 4.44 -6.47 -2.25
C GLY A 39 5.11 -5.09 -2.14
N MET A 40 6.42 -5.05 -1.93
CA MET A 40 7.21 -3.83 -1.85
C MET A 40 7.17 -3.02 -3.16
N GLU A 41 7.30 -3.68 -4.31
CA GLU A 41 7.17 -3.01 -5.62
C GLU A 41 5.78 -2.39 -5.83
N ALA A 42 4.74 -3.04 -5.28
CA ALA A 42 3.39 -2.51 -5.31
C ALA A 42 3.22 -1.27 -4.42
N LEU A 43 3.84 -1.27 -3.23
CA LEU A 43 3.82 -0.15 -2.28
C LEU A 43 4.53 1.09 -2.83
N LYS A 44 5.70 0.92 -3.48
CA LYS A 44 6.38 2.03 -4.19
C LYS A 44 5.49 2.65 -5.26
N SER A 45 4.68 1.84 -5.93
CA SER A 45 3.70 2.31 -6.93
C SER A 45 2.45 2.94 -6.27
N LEU A 46 2.13 2.60 -5.02
CA LEU A 46 1.03 3.19 -4.24
C LEU A 46 1.27 4.67 -3.94
N GLU A 47 2.51 5.04 -3.60
CA GLU A 47 2.92 6.42 -3.28
C GLU A 47 2.49 7.42 -4.36
N GLN A 48 2.47 6.98 -5.62
CA GLN A 48 2.13 7.79 -6.79
C GLN A 48 0.62 7.93 -7.03
N THR A 49 -0.19 6.98 -6.52
CA THR A 49 -1.63 6.92 -6.81
C THR A 49 -2.50 7.37 -5.65
N ARG A 50 -2.00 7.26 -4.41
CA ARG A 50 -2.75 7.53 -3.16
C ARG A 50 -4.13 6.85 -3.11
N SER A 51 -4.29 5.73 -3.81
CA SER A 51 -5.58 5.07 -3.99
C SER A 51 -6.00 4.29 -2.75
N PRO A 52 -7.17 4.58 -2.15
CA PRO A 52 -7.68 3.82 -1.00
C PRO A 52 -7.87 2.33 -1.29
N ARG A 53 -8.29 1.98 -2.51
CA ARG A 53 -8.48 0.58 -2.94
C ARG A 53 -7.18 -0.21 -2.96
N VAL A 54 -6.09 0.44 -3.33
CA VAL A 54 -4.78 -0.21 -3.40
C VAL A 54 -4.20 -0.32 -1.97
N LEU A 55 -4.44 0.67 -1.11
CA LEU A 55 -4.12 0.57 0.32
C LEU A 55 -4.87 -0.60 0.99
N GLN A 56 -6.17 -0.75 0.73
CA GLN A 56 -6.96 -1.88 1.28
C GLN A 56 -6.39 -3.24 0.87
N ARG A 57 -5.96 -3.39 -0.39
CA ARG A 57 -5.29 -4.61 -0.86
C ARG A 57 -3.94 -4.82 -0.17
N ALA A 58 -3.16 -3.77 0.04
CA ALA A 58 -1.89 -3.86 0.76
C ALA A 58 -2.09 -4.32 2.21
N ILE A 59 -3.14 -3.85 2.87
CA ILE A 59 -3.54 -4.31 4.22
C ILE A 59 -3.95 -5.79 4.18
N ALA A 60 -4.68 -6.24 3.16
CA ALA A 60 -5.02 -7.65 3.00
C ALA A 60 -3.76 -8.53 2.86
N VAL A 61 -2.76 -8.08 2.07
CA VAL A 61 -1.47 -8.77 1.95
C VAL A 61 -0.73 -8.79 3.29
N GLU A 62 -0.69 -7.68 4.04
CA GLU A 62 -0.11 -7.63 5.38
C GLU A 62 -0.76 -8.65 6.33
N HIS A 63 -2.09 -8.79 6.30
CA HIS A 63 -2.79 -9.79 7.09
C HIS A 63 -2.45 -11.22 6.67
N LEU A 64 -2.28 -11.49 5.37
CA LEU A 64 -1.81 -12.80 4.91
C LEU A 64 -0.41 -13.11 5.40
N LEU A 65 0.44 -12.09 5.54
CA LEU A 65 1.82 -12.23 5.98
C LEU A 65 1.99 -12.27 7.51
N GLN A 66 0.93 -12.01 8.30
CA GLN A 66 0.96 -12.04 9.78
C GLN A 66 1.59 -13.30 10.40
N PRO A 67 1.38 -14.53 9.88
CA PRO A 67 1.99 -15.73 10.44
C PRO A 67 3.53 -15.66 10.50
N TRP A 68 4.14 -14.85 9.64
CA TRP A 68 5.58 -14.68 9.53
C TRP A 68 6.09 -13.37 10.15
N ARG A 69 5.29 -12.66 10.96
CA ARG A 69 5.66 -11.33 11.50
C ARG A 69 6.98 -11.29 12.29
N GLY A 70 7.47 -12.44 12.78
CA GLY A 70 8.78 -12.56 13.43
C GLY A 70 9.98 -12.64 12.46
N GLU A 71 9.73 -12.80 11.17
CA GLU A 71 10.76 -12.88 10.14
C GLU A 71 11.31 -11.49 9.80
N SER A 72 12.62 -11.30 9.94
CA SER A 72 13.29 -10.02 9.68
C SER A 72 13.04 -9.47 8.27
N LEU A 73 12.76 -10.35 7.31
CA LEU A 73 12.43 -9.99 5.92
C LEU A 73 11.08 -9.25 5.78
N LEU A 74 10.17 -9.37 6.76
CA LEU A 74 8.88 -8.67 6.74
C LEU A 74 8.95 -7.24 7.29
N THR A 75 9.96 -6.92 8.10
CA THR A 75 10.11 -5.62 8.74
C THR A 75 10.02 -4.46 7.73
N PRO A 76 10.78 -4.45 6.62
CA PRO A 76 10.72 -3.35 5.65
C PRO A 76 9.33 -3.15 5.05
N PHE A 77 8.61 -4.25 4.77
CA PHE A 77 7.25 -4.19 4.23
C PHE A 77 6.26 -3.59 5.24
N THR A 78 6.30 -4.07 6.48
CA THR A 78 5.38 -3.59 7.54
C THR A 78 5.64 -2.12 7.88
N GLU A 79 6.90 -1.68 7.96
CA GLU A 79 7.26 -0.29 8.21
C GLU A 79 6.81 0.63 7.08
N HIS A 80 7.08 0.26 5.83
CA HIS A 80 6.71 1.06 4.66
C HIS A 80 5.18 1.20 4.55
N LEU A 81 4.43 0.11 4.78
CA LEU A 81 2.98 0.16 4.79
C LEU A 81 2.44 1.01 5.96
N ALA A 82 3.06 0.96 7.14
CA ALA A 82 2.70 1.82 8.27
C ALA A 82 2.91 3.32 7.95
N GLN A 83 4.02 3.67 7.30
CA GLN A 83 4.30 5.04 6.85
C GLN A 83 3.26 5.52 5.83
N LEU A 84 2.88 4.67 4.88
CA LEU A 84 1.83 4.96 3.90
C LEU A 84 0.47 5.18 4.56
N LYS A 85 0.07 4.31 5.50
CA LYS A 85 -1.17 4.47 6.30
C LYS A 85 -1.18 5.84 7.00
N ALA A 86 -0.10 6.19 7.69
CA ALA A 86 0.02 7.46 8.41
C ALA A 86 0.02 8.68 7.48
N SER A 87 0.60 8.57 6.29
CA SER A 87 0.65 9.65 5.31
C SER A 87 -0.71 9.90 4.64
N LEU A 88 -1.46 8.83 4.36
CA LEU A 88 -2.81 8.92 3.80
C LEU A 88 -3.83 9.43 4.83
N SER A 89 -3.71 9.02 6.10
CA SER A 89 -4.55 9.56 7.19
C SER A 89 -4.31 11.05 7.44
N ARG A 90 -3.07 11.55 7.28
CA ARG A 90 -2.73 12.97 7.40
C ARG A 90 -3.08 13.81 6.16
N GLY A 91 -3.37 13.17 5.02
CA GLY A 91 -3.75 13.82 3.76
C GLY A 91 -5.24 14.02 3.56
N LEU A 92 -6.09 13.51 4.45
CA LEU A 92 -7.49 13.94 4.57
C LEU A 92 -7.48 15.33 5.22
N PRO A 93 -8.12 16.36 4.64
CA PRO A 93 -8.33 17.60 5.37
C PRO A 93 -9.07 17.22 6.64
N VAL A 94 -8.41 17.39 7.79
CA VAL A 94 -9.08 17.44 9.08
C VAL A 94 -10.03 18.63 8.96
N SER A 95 -11.28 18.35 8.59
CA SER A 95 -12.36 19.32 8.69
C SER A 95 -12.42 19.75 10.14
N VAL A 96 -11.99 20.98 10.39
CA VAL A 96 -12.58 21.94 11.33
C VAL A 96 -13.10 21.29 12.61
N ALA A 97 -12.20 20.94 13.53
CA ALA A 97 -12.56 20.63 14.92
C ALA A 97 -11.62 21.25 15.96
N GLU A 98 -10.69 22.12 15.56
CA GLU A 98 -9.82 22.87 16.49
C GLU A 98 -9.78 24.37 16.16
N ARG A 99 -10.96 24.94 15.89
CA ARG A 99 -11.17 26.37 16.07
C ARG A 99 -12.51 26.60 16.76
N ARG A 100 -12.56 26.33 18.07
CA ARG A 100 -13.41 27.03 19.05
C ARG A 100 -13.34 26.34 20.41
N ALA A 101 -12.56 26.94 21.30
CA ALA A 101 -12.83 27.17 22.72
C ALA A 101 -11.56 27.92 23.19
N GLU A 102 -11.54 29.23 22.95
CA GLU A 102 -11.74 30.27 23.98
C GLU A 102 -10.42 30.66 24.62
#